data_AF-A0A9C6TQC0-F1
#
_entry.id   AF-A0A9C6TQC0-F1
#
_cell.length_a   1.000
_cell.length_b   1.000
_cell.length_c   1.000
_cell.angle_alpha   90.00
_cell.angle_beta   90.00
_cell.angle_gamma   90.00
#
_symmetry.space_group_name_H-M   'P 1'
#
loop_
_entity.id
_entity.type
_entity.pdbx_description
1 polymer ?
#
loop_
_entity_poly.entity_id
_entity_poly.type
_entity_poly.pdbx_seq_one_letter_code
_entity_poly.pdbx_strand_id
1 'polypeptide(L)'
;MAHRKLLEEILREGYSHPSVEGIIIFARAVIAGFKDMALTYENFHNTPADDVVDKLISEWQTESQKAIVDKTRFVYFSLHHADYDVTVTHHLDHS
;
A
#
# COMPACT_ATOMS: atom_id res chain seq x y z
N MET A 1 18.62 13.48 -6.29
CA MET A 1 17.48 13.83 -5.43
C MET A 1 16.15 13.95 -6.19
N ALA A 2 16.10 14.51 -7.42
CA ALA A 2 14.83 14.75 -8.14
C ALA A 2 14.02 13.48 -8.52
N HIS A 3 14.69 12.37 -8.88
CA HIS A 3 14.01 11.17 -9.40
C HIS A 3 13.09 10.45 -8.40
N ARG A 4 13.38 10.52 -7.09
CA ARG A 4 12.58 9.84 -6.05
C ARG A 4 11.24 10.50 -5.80
N LYS A 5 11.26 11.83 -5.69
CA LYS A 5 10.05 12.60 -5.44
C LYS A 5 9.06 12.43 -6.60
N LEU A 6 9.58 12.47 -7.83
CA LEU A 6 8.77 12.22 -9.02
C LEU A 6 8.18 10.81 -9.04
N LEU A 7 8.97 9.78 -8.68
CA LEU A 7 8.45 8.42 -8.56
C LEU A 7 7.30 8.34 -7.55
N GLU A 8 7.48 8.92 -6.37
CA GLU A 8 6.43 8.94 -5.34
C GLU A 8 5.16 9.65 -5.83
N GLU A 9 5.30 10.82 -6.45
CA GLU A 9 4.17 11.61 -6.98
C GLU A 9 3.40 10.84 -8.06
N ILE A 10 4.08 10.23 -9.02
CA ILE A 10 3.44 9.44 -10.10
C ILE A 10 2.70 8.23 -9.51
N LEU A 11 3.31 7.52 -8.58
CA LEU A 11 2.68 6.34 -7.97
C LEU A 11 1.46 6.72 -7.14
N ARG A 12 1.51 7.83 -6.41
CA ARG A 12 0.36 8.34 -5.65
C ARG A 12 -0.77 8.84 -6.55
N GLU A 13 -0.45 9.54 -7.64
CA GLU A 13 -1.43 9.97 -8.65
C GLU A 13 -2.16 8.75 -9.23
N GLY A 14 -1.42 7.73 -9.67
CA GLY A 14 -2.00 6.50 -10.20
C GLY A 14 -2.87 5.76 -9.18
N TYR A 15 -2.39 5.60 -7.95
CA TYR A 15 -3.13 4.94 -6.87
C TYR A 15 -4.42 5.70 -6.48
N SER A 16 -4.43 7.02 -6.61
CA SER A 16 -5.60 7.85 -6.27
C SER A 16 -6.78 7.71 -7.24
N HIS A 17 -6.56 7.13 -8.43
CA HIS A 17 -7.57 7.08 -9.48
C HIS A 17 -8.39 5.78 -9.42
N PRO A 18 -9.73 5.83 -9.24
CA PRO A 18 -10.55 4.64 -8.96
C PRO A 18 -10.60 3.62 -10.10
N SER A 19 -10.29 4.03 -11.34
CA SER A 19 -10.21 3.11 -12.49
C SER A 19 -8.83 2.46 -12.70
N VAL A 20 -7.85 2.71 -11.83
CA VAL A 20 -6.54 2.05 -11.89
C VAL A 20 -6.58 0.80 -11.03
N GLU A 21 -6.66 -0.35 -11.68
CA GLU A 21 -6.73 -1.66 -11.00
C GLU A 21 -5.35 -2.22 -10.61
N GLY A 22 -4.27 -1.60 -11.10
CA GLY A 22 -2.91 -2.01 -10.77
C GLY A 22 -1.85 -1.12 -11.42
N ILE A 23 -0.65 -1.12 -10.83
CA ILE A 23 0.51 -0.39 -11.32
C ILE A 23 1.63 -1.39 -11.57
N ILE A 24 2.14 -1.44 -12.81
CA ILE A 24 3.29 -2.28 -13.18
C ILE A 24 4.48 -1.36 -13.43
N ILE A 25 5.56 -1.57 -12.67
CA ILE A 25 6.80 -0.80 -12.81
C ILE A 25 7.86 -1.69 -13.46
N PHE A 26 8.48 -1.18 -14.53
CA PHE A 26 9.65 -1.82 -15.12
C PHE A 26 10.92 -1.36 -14.38
N ALA A 27 11.45 -2.21 -13.52
CA ALA A 27 12.63 -1.93 -12.71
C ALA A 27 13.60 -3.12 -12.71
N ARG A 28 14.89 -2.83 -12.52
CA ARG A 28 15.97 -3.84 -12.43
C ARG A 28 17.03 -3.43 -11.42
N ALA A 29 17.90 -4.37 -11.06
CA ALA A 29 19.05 -4.10 -10.21
C ALA A 29 20.12 -3.26 -10.94
N VAL A 30 20.96 -2.56 -10.19
CA VAL A 30 22.09 -1.77 -10.72
C VAL A 30 23.04 -2.62 -11.57
N ILE A 31 23.29 -3.88 -11.18
CA ILE A 31 24.14 -4.82 -11.93
C ILE A 31 23.66 -5.09 -13.36
N ALA A 32 22.37 -4.85 -13.63
CA ALA A 32 21.79 -4.97 -14.96
C ALA A 32 22.02 -3.74 -15.85
N GLY A 33 22.82 -2.76 -15.39
CA GLY A 33 23.13 -1.53 -16.11
C GLY A 33 22.10 -0.41 -15.93
N PHE A 34 21.14 -0.58 -15.00
CA PHE A 34 20.11 0.42 -14.69
C PHE A 34 20.69 1.46 -13.73
N LYS A 35 20.77 2.71 -14.18
CA LYS A 35 21.33 3.82 -13.38
C LYS A 35 20.24 4.63 -12.69
N ASP A 36 19.15 4.89 -13.41
CA ASP A 36 17.99 5.62 -12.90
C ASP A 36 16.86 4.65 -12.57
N MET A 37 16.23 4.81 -11.41
CA MET A 37 15.14 3.96 -10.90
C MET A 37 15.47 2.46 -10.75
N ALA A 38 16.74 2.10 -10.60
CA ALA A 38 17.07 0.76 -10.12
C ALA A 38 16.51 0.57 -8.72
N LEU A 39 15.85 -0.55 -8.45
CA LEU A 39 15.26 -0.84 -7.14
C LEU A 39 16.26 -1.51 -6.20
N THR A 40 17.22 -2.24 -6.73
CA THR A 40 18.22 -2.92 -5.90
C THR A 40 19.64 -2.64 -6.36
N TYR A 41 20.58 -2.53 -5.42
CA TYR A 41 22.01 -2.55 -5.72
C TYR A 41 22.47 -3.95 -6.15
N GLU A 42 23.74 -4.08 -6.53
CA GLU A 42 24.31 -5.36 -7.02
C GLU A 42 24.22 -6.51 -6.00
N ASN A 43 24.19 -6.17 -4.70
CA ASN A 43 24.05 -7.11 -3.59
C ASN A 43 22.60 -7.27 -3.10
N PHE A 44 21.62 -6.84 -3.89
CA PHE A 44 20.18 -6.92 -3.58
C PHE A 44 19.75 -6.11 -2.35
N HIS A 45 20.52 -5.12 -1.91
CA HIS A 45 20.03 -4.13 -0.96
C HIS A 45 19.17 -3.06 -1.66
N ASN A 46 18.18 -2.55 -0.95
CA ASN A 46 17.28 -1.49 -1.40
C ASN A 46 18.07 -0.25 -1.84
N THR A 47 17.66 0.33 -2.96
CA THR A 47 18.07 1.68 -3.33
C THR A 47 17.11 2.70 -2.72
N PRO A 48 17.48 3.99 -2.75
CA PRO A 48 16.54 5.05 -2.37
C PRO A 48 15.26 5.13 -3.22
N ALA A 49 15.21 4.51 -4.40
CA ALA A 49 13.97 4.43 -5.20
C ALA A 49 13.08 3.29 -4.68
N ASP A 50 13.68 2.20 -4.24
CA ASP A 50 12.99 1.06 -3.64
C ASP A 50 12.45 1.37 -2.25
N ASP A 51 13.19 2.15 -1.45
CA ASP A 51 12.66 2.70 -0.19
C ASP A 51 11.35 3.48 -0.37
N VAL A 52 11.15 4.12 -1.54
CA VAL A 52 9.88 4.80 -1.86
C VAL A 52 8.78 3.79 -2.18
N VAL A 53 9.09 2.77 -2.99
CA VAL A 53 8.12 1.74 -3.37
C VAL A 53 7.70 0.91 -2.15
N ASP A 54 8.65 0.47 -1.32
CA ASP A 54 8.39 -0.28 -0.09
C ASP A 54 7.53 0.51 0.89
N LYS A 55 7.84 1.80 1.07
CA LYS A 55 7.03 2.70 1.89
C LYS A 55 5.58 2.77 1.38
N LEU A 56 5.38 2.97 0.07
CA LEU A 56 4.04 3.07 -0.51
C LEU A 56 3.26 1.74 -0.41
N ILE A 57 3.92 0.61 -0.65
CA ILE A 57 3.30 -0.72 -0.46
C ILE A 57 2.86 -0.88 1.00
N SER A 58 3.72 -0.51 1.96
CA SER A 58 3.37 -0.56 3.38
C SER A 58 2.22 0.39 3.75
N GLU A 59 2.16 1.59 3.17
CA GLU A 59 1.05 2.55 3.40
C GLU A 59 -0.29 2.06 2.83
N TRP A 60 -0.26 1.33 1.71
CA TRP A 60 -1.46 0.87 0.99
C TRP A 60 -1.96 -0.49 1.46
N GLN A 61 -1.14 -1.26 2.17
CA GLN A 61 -1.59 -2.47 2.85
C GLN A 61 -2.68 -2.13 3.86
N THR A 62 -3.90 -2.61 3.60
CA THR A 62 -5.00 -2.50 4.57
C THR A 62 -4.97 -3.72 5.49
N GLU A 63 -4.61 -3.53 6.76
CA GLU A 63 -4.75 -4.58 7.75
C GLU A 63 -6.22 -4.88 8.06
N SER A 64 -6.52 -6.13 8.42
CA SER A 64 -7.85 -6.52 8.87
C SER A 64 -8.26 -5.72 10.10
N GLN A 65 -9.27 -4.85 9.94
CA GLN A 65 -9.80 -4.07 11.05
C GLN A 65 -10.83 -4.90 11.83
N LYS A 66 -10.78 -4.79 13.16
CA LYS A 66 -11.76 -5.40 14.07
C LYS A 66 -12.26 -4.34 15.04
N ALA A 67 -13.55 -4.35 15.30
CA ALA A 67 -14.17 -3.47 16.28
C ALA A 67 -15.30 -4.20 17.00
N ILE A 68 -15.50 -3.86 18.27
CA ILE A 68 -16.65 -4.27 19.05
C ILE A 68 -17.61 -3.09 19.08
N VAL A 69 -18.86 -3.35 18.72
CA VAL A 69 -19.90 -2.34 18.71
C VAL A 69 -20.21 -1.93 20.16
N ASP A 70 -20.12 -0.63 20.46
CA ASP A 70 -20.44 -0.11 21.78
C ASP A 70 -21.96 0.11 21.95
N LYS A 71 -22.37 0.74 23.07
CA LYS A 71 -23.79 1.01 23.37
C LYS A 71 -24.51 1.86 22.31
N THR A 72 -23.78 2.59 21.48
CA THR A 72 -24.34 3.40 20.38
C THR A 72 -24.75 2.58 19.17
N ARG A 73 -24.34 1.31 19.10
CA ARG A 73 -24.62 0.36 18.00
C ARG A 73 -23.93 0.67 16.67
N PHE A 74 -22.99 1.60 16.63
CA PHE A 74 -22.26 1.97 15.41
C PHE A 74 -20.75 1.80 15.55
N VAL A 75 -20.09 1.47 14.44
CA VAL A 75 -18.64 1.52 14.26
C VAL A 75 -18.36 2.19 12.92
N TYR A 76 -17.33 3.03 12.87
CA TYR A 76 -16.88 3.69 11.66
C TYR A 76 -15.45 3.27 11.34
N PHE A 77 -15.19 2.92 10.09
CA PHE A 77 -13.85 2.65 9.58
C PHE A 77 -13.50 3.69 8.53
N SER A 78 -12.23 4.11 8.50
CA SER A 78 -11.66 4.91 7.42
C SER A 78 -10.67 4.01 6.68
N LEU A 79 -11.05 3.54 5.50
CA LEU A 79 -10.28 2.59 4.70
C LEU A 79 -9.91 3.19 3.35
N HIS A 80 -8.96 2.56 2.65
CA HIS A 80 -8.64 2.90 1.26
C HIS A 80 -9.83 2.61 0.33
N HIS A 81 -9.79 3.13 -0.90
CA HIS A 81 -10.80 2.81 -1.89
C HIS A 81 -10.52 1.42 -2.48
N ALA A 82 -11.28 0.42 -2.06
CA ALA A 82 -11.15 -0.96 -2.51
C ALA A 82 -12.45 -1.74 -2.22
N ASP A 83 -12.46 -3.01 -2.63
CA ASP A 83 -13.50 -3.97 -2.25
C ASP A 83 -13.19 -4.60 -0.89
N TYR A 84 -14.20 -4.70 -0.03
CA TYR A 84 -14.07 -5.21 1.34
C TYR A 84 -15.15 -6.24 1.66
N ASP A 85 -14.73 -7.36 2.24
CA ASP A 85 -15.63 -8.33 2.88
C ASP A 85 -15.82 -7.98 4.36
N VAL A 86 -17.08 -7.88 4.78
CA VAL A 86 -17.44 -7.57 6.18
C VAL A 86 -18.09 -8.79 6.83
N THR A 87 -17.50 -9.27 7.91
CA THR A 87 -18.09 -10.34 8.74
C THR A 87 -18.62 -9.77 10.05
N VAL A 88 -19.89 -10.04 10.34
CA VAL A 88 -20.54 -9.63 11.60
C VAL A 88 -20.82 -10.87 12.45
N THR A 89 -20.28 -10.89 13.68
CA THR A 89 -20.50 -11.96 14.65
C THR A 89 -21.26 -11.43 15.86
N HIS A 90 -22.35 -12.09 16.25
CA HIS A 90 -23.08 -11.79 17.48
C HIS A 90 -22.70 -12.82 18.55
N HIS A 91 -22.15 -12.36 19.68
CA HIS A 91 -21.92 -13.22 20.83
C HIS A 91 -23.25 -13.42 21.57
N LEU A 92 -23.77 -14.64 21.54
CA LEU A 92 -24.89 -15.03 22.39
C LEU A 92 -24.33 -15.28 23.80
N ASP A 93 -24.46 -14.31 24.69
CA ASP A 93 -24.27 -14.55 26.11
C ASP A 93 -25.44 -15.41 26.61
N HIS A 94 -25.16 -16.68 26.88
CA HIS A 94 -26.10 -17.57 27.58
C HIS A 94 -26.22 -17.07 29.02
N SER A 95 -27.27 -16.29 29.29
CA SER A 95 -27.74 -15.99 30.66
C SER A 95 -28.52 -17.17 31.25
#